data_AF-A0A2I0LG88-F1
#
_entry.id   AF-A0A2I0LG88-F1
#
_cell.length_a   1.000
_cell.length_b   1.000
_cell.length_c   1.000
_cell.angle_alpha   90.00
_cell.angle_beta   90.00
_cell.angle_gamma   90.00
#
_symmetry.space_group_name_H-M   'P 1'
#
loop_
_entity.id
_entity.type
_entity.pdbx_description
1 polymer ?
#
loop_
_entity_poly.entity_id
_entity_poly.type
_entity_poly.pdbx_seq_one_letter_code
_entity_poly.pdbx_strand_id
1 'polypeptide(L)'
;GSSGQYIRATLPYIRTEIPIIIVFRALGFVADKDILEHICYDFSDTQMMELLRPSLEEAFVIQNQQVALDYIGKRGATVGVTREKRIKYAKEILQKEMLPHVGVGEYCETKKAYYFGYIIHRLLLCALGRRAEDDRDHYGNKRLDLAGPLLGGLFRMCVDNGKDVNLQFAIKAKTITSGLKYSLATGNWGQANAAGTRAGVSQVLNRLTYASTLSHLRRLNSPIGREGKLAKPRQLHNSQWGMMCPAETPEGQACGLVKNLALMVYITVGSAAYPILEFLEEWGTENFEEISPVVIPQATKIFVNGCWVGIHREPDMLVTTLRRLRRRVDVNTEVGVVRDIRLKELRIYTDYGRCSRPLFIVEKQRLLIRKKHIHALQQRESPEEGGWHDLVAKGFIEYIDTEEEETTMISMTINIAADTEKIDGSCSCQKL
;
A
#
# COMPACT_ATOMS: atom_id res chain seq x y z
N GLY A 1 18.79 37.78 -3.17
CA GLY A 1 17.46 37.16 -3.29
C GLY A 1 17.61 35.67 -3.14
N SER A 2 17.47 35.17 -1.91
CA SER A 2 17.38 33.73 -1.68
C SER A 2 15.95 33.31 -1.99
N SER A 3 15.74 32.66 -3.13
CA SER A 3 14.51 31.90 -3.35
C SER A 3 14.49 30.77 -2.31
N GLY A 4 13.86 31.03 -1.16
CA GLY A 4 13.66 30.02 -0.13
C GLY A 4 12.91 28.83 -0.73
N GLN A 5 13.32 27.62 -0.38
CA GLN A 5 12.58 26.42 -0.77
C GLN A 5 11.31 26.35 0.10
N TYR A 6 10.17 26.71 -0.49
CA TYR A 6 8.87 26.63 0.18
C TYR A 6 8.25 25.25 -0.04
N ILE A 7 7.66 24.68 1.00
CA ILE A 7 6.91 23.44 0.90
C ILE A 7 5.41 23.76 0.93
N ARG A 8 4.70 23.32 -0.12
CA ARG A 8 3.25 23.51 -0.25
C ARG A 8 2.57 22.17 -0.52
N ALA A 9 1.31 22.08 -0.12
CA ALA A 9 0.46 20.91 -0.28
C ALA A 9 -0.72 21.21 -1.22
N THR A 10 -0.98 20.28 -2.12
CA THR A 10 -2.18 20.28 -2.96
C THR A 10 -3.27 19.47 -2.27
N LEU A 11 -4.35 20.13 -1.86
CA LEU A 11 -5.49 19.49 -1.21
C LEU A 11 -6.61 19.21 -2.21
N PRO A 12 -7.35 18.08 -2.07
CA PRO A 12 -8.52 17.82 -2.90
C PRO A 12 -9.53 18.96 -2.85
N TYR A 13 -10.15 19.28 -3.99
CA TYR A 13 -11.15 20.34 -4.15
C TYR A 13 -10.66 21.78 -3.86
N ILE A 14 -9.37 21.98 -3.58
CA ILE A 14 -8.75 23.30 -3.44
C ILE A 14 -8.01 23.64 -4.73
N ARG A 15 -8.23 24.86 -5.27
CA ARG A 15 -7.72 25.24 -6.60
C ARG A 15 -6.26 25.64 -6.62
N THR A 16 -5.69 25.94 -5.45
CA THR A 16 -4.34 26.49 -5.30
C THR A 16 -3.62 25.77 -4.19
N GLU A 17 -2.31 25.65 -4.31
CA GLU A 17 -1.46 25.03 -3.29
C GLU A 17 -1.48 25.82 -1.97
N ILE A 18 -1.41 25.10 -0.86
CA ILE A 18 -1.48 25.66 0.50
C ILE A 18 -0.13 25.42 1.21
N PRO A 19 0.52 26.43 1.81
CA PRO A 19 1.69 26.24 2.65
C PRO A 19 1.45 25.20 3.76
N ILE A 20 2.39 24.27 3.94
CA ILE A 20 2.21 23.13 4.85
C ILE A 20 1.90 23.55 6.29
N ILE A 21 2.49 24.66 6.75
CA ILE A 21 2.31 25.19 8.11
C ILE A 21 0.88 25.69 8.31
N ILE A 22 0.25 26.26 7.29
CA ILE A 22 -1.17 26.68 7.35
C ILE A 22 -2.07 25.45 7.48
N VAL A 23 -1.73 24.33 6.84
CA VAL A 23 -2.47 23.07 6.97
C VAL A 23 -2.41 22.56 8.42
N PHE A 24 -1.22 22.55 9.04
CA PHE A 24 -1.09 22.19 10.47
C PHE A 24 -1.90 23.09 11.40
N ARG A 25 -1.84 24.42 11.19
CA ARG A 25 -2.64 25.38 11.97
C ARG A 25 -4.14 25.14 11.79
N ALA A 26 -4.58 24.77 10.60
CA ALA A 26 -5.97 24.42 10.33
C ALA A 26 -6.40 23.10 11.02
N LEU A 27 -5.49 22.13 11.13
CA LEU A 27 -5.69 20.88 11.89
C LEU A 27 -5.73 21.10 13.41
N GLY A 28 -5.30 22.26 13.90
CA GLY A 28 -5.37 22.65 15.32
C GLY A 28 -4.01 22.90 15.99
N PHE A 29 -2.91 22.68 15.29
CA PHE A 29 -1.55 22.86 15.83
C PHE A 29 -1.06 24.28 15.55
N VAL A 30 -1.18 25.15 16.55
CA VAL A 30 -0.88 26.59 16.40
C VAL A 30 0.57 26.92 16.76
N ALA A 31 1.17 26.27 17.75
CA ALA A 31 2.55 26.59 18.12
C ALA A 31 3.53 25.99 17.11
N ASP A 32 4.49 26.80 16.67
CA ASP A 32 5.49 26.38 15.68
C ASP A 32 6.32 25.19 16.21
N LYS A 33 6.58 25.15 17.51
CA LYS A 33 7.24 24.04 18.18
C LYS A 33 6.47 22.74 17.96
N ASP A 34 5.16 22.73 18.22
CA ASP A 34 4.33 21.53 18.06
C ASP A 34 4.35 21.07 16.59
N ILE A 35 4.22 21.98 15.64
CA ILE A 35 4.29 21.66 14.21
C ILE A 35 5.64 20.99 13.86
N LEU A 36 6.73 21.56 14.37
CA LEU A 36 8.07 21.02 14.18
C LEU A 36 8.24 19.63 14.81
N GLU A 37 7.67 19.37 15.99
CA GLU A 37 7.73 18.04 16.64
C GLU A 37 7.04 16.94 15.79
N HIS A 38 6.04 17.30 14.98
CA HIS A 38 5.36 16.34 14.09
C HIS A 38 6.14 16.04 12.80
N ILE A 39 7.05 16.93 12.38
CA ILE A 39 7.82 16.80 11.13
C ILE A 39 9.26 16.35 11.42
N CYS A 40 9.93 17.00 12.37
CA CYS A 40 11.32 16.78 12.73
C CYS A 40 11.37 16.20 14.14
N TYR A 41 11.54 14.89 14.22
CA TYR A 41 11.55 14.15 15.48
C TYR A 41 12.83 14.36 16.31
N ASP A 42 13.86 14.97 15.71
CA ASP A 42 15.15 15.26 16.35
C ASP A 42 15.58 16.70 16.06
N PHE A 43 15.42 17.57 17.05
CA PHE A 43 15.76 18.99 16.94
C PHE A 43 17.27 19.29 16.89
N SER A 44 18.13 18.28 17.07
CA SER A 44 19.55 18.44 16.81
C SER A 44 19.89 18.47 15.31
N ASP A 45 18.95 18.08 14.44
CA ASP A 45 19.10 18.08 12.99
C ASP A 45 18.94 19.48 12.37
N THR A 46 20.02 20.26 12.42
CA THR A 46 20.05 21.64 11.91
C THR A 46 19.73 21.73 10.41
N GLN A 47 20.15 20.74 9.61
CA GLN A 47 19.93 20.75 8.16
C GLN A 47 18.44 20.67 7.81
N MET A 48 17.69 19.77 8.48
CA MET A 48 16.25 19.65 8.26
C MET A 48 15.50 20.90 8.75
N MET A 49 15.94 21.48 9.86
CA MET A 49 15.37 22.71 10.42
C MET A 49 15.61 23.93 9.50
N GLU A 50 16.78 24.04 8.89
CA GLU A 50 17.09 25.10 7.92
C GLU A 50 16.21 25.01 6.66
N LEU A 51 15.92 23.80 6.17
CA LEU A 51 15.00 23.60 5.04
C LEU A 51 13.55 23.97 5.38
N LEU A 52 13.11 23.78 6.63
CA LEU A 52 11.75 24.12 7.06
C LEU A 52 11.55 25.60 7.36
N ARG A 53 12.61 26.33 7.73
CA ARG A 53 12.55 27.74 8.14
C ARG A 53 11.81 28.66 7.14
N PRO A 54 12.08 28.62 5.82
CA PRO A 54 11.36 29.49 4.88
C PRO A 54 9.85 29.23 4.86
N SER A 55 9.42 27.99 5.07
CA SER A 55 8.00 27.63 5.11
C SER A 55 7.31 28.10 6.39
N LEU A 56 8.03 28.19 7.51
CA LEU A 56 7.55 28.80 8.76
C LEU A 56 7.41 30.31 8.61
N GLU A 57 8.42 30.97 8.03
CA GLU A 57 8.41 32.42 7.79
C GLU A 57 7.26 32.84 6.85
N GLU A 58 6.98 32.06 5.78
CA GLU A 58 5.85 32.30 4.87
C GLU A 58 4.50 32.29 5.60
N ALA A 59 4.33 31.41 6.57
CA ALA A 59 3.07 31.21 7.29
C ALA A 59 2.91 32.07 8.55
N PHE A 60 3.91 32.90 8.90
CA PHE A 60 3.92 33.70 10.14
C PHE A 60 2.71 34.63 10.27
N VAL A 61 2.15 35.09 9.15
CA VAL A 61 0.98 35.97 9.08
C VAL A 61 -0.31 35.34 9.60
N ILE A 62 -0.40 34.02 9.69
CA ILE A 62 -1.60 33.30 10.13
C ILE A 62 -1.26 32.52 11.40
N GLN A 63 -1.73 32.98 12.55
CA GLN A 63 -1.45 32.36 13.85
C GLN A 63 -2.68 31.78 14.54
N ASN A 64 -3.81 31.66 13.84
CA ASN A 64 -5.07 31.17 14.42
C ASN A 64 -5.72 30.14 13.49
N GLN A 65 -6.20 29.03 14.08
CA GLN A 65 -6.89 27.96 13.35
C GLN A 65 -8.06 28.46 12.51
N GLN A 66 -8.91 29.34 13.04
CA GLN A 66 -10.05 29.87 12.28
C GLN A 66 -9.63 30.71 11.07
N VAL A 67 -8.50 31.42 11.18
CA VAL A 67 -7.94 32.20 10.08
C VAL A 67 -7.31 31.28 9.04
N ALA A 68 -6.64 30.20 9.47
CA ALA A 68 -6.11 29.17 8.58
C ALA A 68 -7.24 28.44 7.81
N LEU A 69 -8.32 28.09 8.49
CA LEU A 69 -9.51 27.48 7.85
C LEU A 69 -10.17 28.44 6.85
N ASP A 70 -10.31 29.73 7.18
CA ASP A 70 -10.81 30.73 6.22
C ASP A 70 -9.86 30.90 5.02
N TYR A 71 -8.54 30.83 5.24
CA TYR A 71 -7.53 30.91 4.18
C TYR A 71 -7.64 29.76 3.19
N ILE A 72 -7.86 28.53 3.67
CA ILE A 72 -8.10 27.35 2.84
C ILE A 72 -9.46 27.48 2.14
N GLY A 73 -10.52 27.84 2.90
CA GLY A 73 -11.88 27.94 2.37
C GLY A 73 -12.02 28.96 1.23
N LYS A 74 -11.31 30.10 1.29
CA LYS A 74 -11.26 31.09 0.20
C LYS A 74 -10.70 30.54 -1.12
N ARG A 75 -9.91 29.48 -1.07
CA ARG A 75 -9.21 28.89 -2.23
C ARG A 75 -9.93 27.69 -2.85
N GLY A 76 -10.95 27.16 -2.18
CA GLY A 76 -11.82 26.12 -2.73
C GLY A 76 -13.24 26.59 -3.04
N ALA A 77 -13.82 27.46 -2.19
CA ALA A 77 -15.19 27.92 -2.35
C ALA A 77 -15.35 28.96 -3.48
N THR A 78 -16.57 29.07 -4.01
CA THR A 78 -16.94 30.12 -4.96
C THR A 78 -16.92 31.51 -4.30
N VAL A 79 -16.69 32.55 -5.12
CA VAL A 79 -16.64 33.94 -4.66
C VAL A 79 -18.01 34.33 -4.07
N GLY A 80 -18.02 35.04 -2.94
CA GLY A 80 -19.24 35.56 -2.29
C GLY A 80 -19.78 34.73 -1.11
N VAL A 81 -19.15 33.60 -0.78
CA VAL A 81 -19.55 32.78 0.40
C VAL A 81 -19.10 33.44 1.71
N THR A 82 -19.94 33.40 2.76
CA THR A 82 -19.64 33.97 4.08
C THR A 82 -18.45 33.30 4.77
N ARG A 83 -17.77 34.00 5.69
CA ARG A 83 -16.60 33.47 6.43
C ARG A 83 -16.91 32.14 7.14
N GLU A 84 -18.04 32.06 7.83
CA GLU A 84 -18.46 30.85 8.56
C GLU A 84 -18.62 29.64 7.63
N LYS A 85 -19.26 29.83 6.47
CA LYS A 85 -19.43 28.77 5.48
C LYS A 85 -18.10 28.31 4.88
N ARG A 86 -17.15 29.23 4.66
CA ARG A 86 -15.80 28.89 4.20
C ARG A 86 -15.01 28.07 5.23
N ILE A 87 -15.12 28.44 6.51
CA ILE A 87 -14.49 27.70 7.60
C ILE A 87 -15.08 26.29 7.69
N LYS A 88 -16.42 26.16 7.65
CA LYS A 88 -17.09 24.85 7.67
C LYS A 88 -16.68 23.98 6.48
N TYR A 89 -16.64 24.56 5.28
CA TYR A 89 -16.21 23.87 4.07
C TYR A 89 -14.75 23.37 4.16
N ALA A 90 -13.82 24.22 4.64
CA ALA A 90 -12.44 23.81 4.85
C ALA A 90 -12.31 22.69 5.90
N LYS A 91 -13.09 22.76 6.99
CA LYS A 91 -13.11 21.71 8.02
C LYS A 91 -13.59 20.38 7.45
N GLU A 92 -14.66 20.39 6.65
CA GLU A 92 -15.18 19.19 5.99
C GLU A 92 -14.16 18.55 5.03
N ILE A 93 -13.41 19.37 4.26
CA ILE A 93 -12.33 18.88 3.39
C ILE A 93 -11.22 18.22 4.22
N LEU A 94 -10.73 18.89 5.27
CA LEU A 94 -9.66 18.33 6.10
C LEU A 94 -10.11 17.06 6.84
N GLN A 95 -11.40 16.96 7.18
CA GLN A 95 -11.96 15.81 7.88
C GLN A 95 -12.24 14.61 6.96
N LYS A 96 -12.81 14.82 5.78
CA LYS A 96 -13.29 13.72 4.91
C LYS A 96 -12.40 13.44 3.71
N GLU A 97 -11.81 14.48 3.13
CA GLU A 97 -11.10 14.38 1.85
C GLU A 97 -9.57 14.33 2.01
N MET A 98 -9.01 15.02 3.01
CA MET A 98 -7.59 14.90 3.34
C MET A 98 -7.34 13.58 4.06
N LEU A 99 -6.50 12.71 3.49
CA LEU A 99 -6.05 11.46 4.10
C LEU A 99 -7.21 10.57 4.64
N PRO A 100 -8.19 10.18 3.80
CA PRO A 100 -9.38 9.45 4.25
C PRO A 100 -9.06 8.10 4.88
N HIS A 101 -7.96 7.45 4.46
CA HIS A 101 -7.51 6.17 4.99
C HIS A 101 -7.03 6.22 6.45
N VAL A 102 -6.64 7.41 6.95
CA VAL A 102 -6.25 7.60 8.36
C VAL A 102 -7.48 7.74 9.24
N GLY A 103 -8.56 8.34 8.71
CA GLY A 103 -9.83 8.49 9.41
C GLY A 103 -10.70 9.57 8.80
N VAL A 104 -12.02 9.36 8.83
CA VAL A 104 -13.04 10.33 8.39
C VAL A 104 -13.97 10.78 9.52
N GLY A 105 -13.78 10.22 10.72
CA GLY A 105 -14.54 10.57 11.92
C GLY A 105 -14.15 11.94 12.48
N GLU A 106 -14.89 12.39 13.49
CA GLU A 106 -14.46 13.51 14.33
C GLU A 106 -13.26 13.07 15.20
N TYR A 107 -12.43 14.02 15.63
CA TYR A 107 -11.27 13.79 16.51
C TYR A 107 -10.13 12.96 15.90
N CYS A 108 -10.09 12.82 14.56
CA CYS A 108 -9.00 12.16 13.84
C CYS A 108 -7.89 13.13 13.41
N GLU A 109 -7.99 14.42 13.74
CA GLU A 109 -7.09 15.48 13.31
C GLU A 109 -5.64 15.25 13.77
N THR A 110 -5.44 14.77 15.01
CA THR A 110 -4.12 14.45 15.55
C THR A 110 -3.44 13.34 14.74
N LYS A 111 -4.14 12.24 14.46
CA LYS A 111 -3.60 11.13 13.64
C LYS A 111 -3.23 11.62 12.23
N LYS A 112 -4.06 12.48 11.64
CA LYS A 112 -3.78 13.10 10.34
C LYS A 112 -2.57 14.03 10.39
N ALA A 113 -2.40 14.79 11.46
CA ALA A 113 -1.23 15.67 11.63
C ALA A 113 0.06 14.87 11.74
N TYR A 114 0.08 13.77 12.50
CA TYR A 114 1.24 12.86 12.54
C TYR A 114 1.55 12.26 11.18
N TYR A 115 0.54 11.76 10.46
CA TYR A 115 0.75 11.19 9.14
C TYR A 115 1.21 12.23 8.11
N PHE A 116 0.63 13.43 8.16
CA PHE A 116 1.04 14.56 7.30
C PHE A 116 2.48 15.00 7.61
N GLY A 117 2.85 15.05 8.89
CA GLY A 117 4.23 15.28 9.33
C GLY A 117 5.19 14.21 8.84
N TYR A 118 4.79 12.94 8.89
CA TYR A 118 5.56 11.81 8.33
C TYR A 118 5.77 11.93 6.81
N ILE A 119 4.76 12.37 6.05
CA ILE A 119 4.90 12.63 4.61
C ILE A 119 5.96 13.70 4.35
N ILE A 120 5.90 14.82 5.09
CA ILE A 120 6.86 15.92 4.95
C ILE A 120 8.26 15.48 5.40
N HIS A 121 8.36 14.73 6.49
CA HIS A 121 9.61 14.14 6.96
C HIS A 121 10.27 13.28 5.89
N ARG A 122 9.49 12.41 5.22
CA ARG A 122 9.99 11.59 4.11
C ARG A 122 10.45 12.42 2.92
N LEU A 123 9.73 13.49 2.59
CA LEU A 123 10.13 14.42 1.54
C LEU A 123 11.48 15.07 1.88
N LEU A 124 11.66 15.54 3.12
CA LEU A 124 12.90 16.15 3.58
C LEU A 124 14.08 15.17 3.60
N LEU A 125 13.86 13.92 4.02
CA LEU A 125 14.89 12.89 3.95
C LEU A 125 15.38 12.64 2.51
N CYS A 126 14.46 12.67 1.54
CA CYS A 126 14.81 12.55 0.13
C CYS A 126 15.56 13.79 -0.38
N ALA A 127 15.09 15.00 -0.03
CA ALA A 127 15.71 16.27 -0.41
C ALA A 127 17.14 16.41 0.15
N LEU A 128 17.39 15.89 1.36
CA LEU A 128 18.70 15.85 2.00
C LEU A 128 19.58 14.68 1.52
N GLY A 129 19.09 13.83 0.62
CA GLY A 129 19.83 12.65 0.12
C GLY A 129 20.02 11.53 1.15
N ARG A 130 19.33 11.59 2.29
CA ARG A 130 19.39 10.55 3.35
C ARG A 130 18.55 9.32 3.00
N ARG A 131 17.61 9.48 2.08
CA ARG A 131 16.77 8.42 1.51
C ARG A 131 16.77 8.53 -0.02
N ALA A 132 16.80 7.39 -0.69
CA ALA A 132 16.67 7.34 -2.15
C ALA A 132 15.23 7.63 -2.62
N GLU A 133 15.09 8.09 -3.85
CA GLU A 133 13.80 8.24 -4.51
C GLU A 133 13.10 6.87 -4.64
N ASP A 134 11.78 6.85 -4.42
CA ASP A 134 11.00 5.62 -4.54
C ASP A 134 10.84 5.22 -6.02
N ASP A 135 11.06 3.94 -6.33
CA ASP A 135 10.93 3.43 -7.71
C ASP A 135 9.45 3.17 -8.07
N ARG A 136 8.96 3.92 -9.06
CA ARG A 136 7.59 3.81 -9.61
C ARG A 136 7.33 2.45 -10.27
N ASP A 137 8.36 1.81 -10.82
CA ASP A 137 8.24 0.59 -11.61
C ASP A 137 8.43 -0.69 -10.76
N HIS A 138 8.84 -0.54 -9.49
CA HIS A 138 8.87 -1.61 -8.51
C HIS A 138 7.49 -2.24 -8.29
N TYR A 139 7.40 -3.58 -8.38
CA TYR A 139 6.13 -4.30 -8.31
C TYR A 139 5.55 -4.41 -6.91
N GLY A 140 6.35 -4.22 -5.85
CA GLY A 140 5.83 -4.03 -4.49
C GLY A 140 4.86 -2.84 -4.39
N ASN A 141 5.09 -1.79 -5.19
CA ASN A 141 4.24 -0.60 -5.25
C ASN A 141 3.03 -0.76 -6.20
N LYS A 142 2.79 -1.96 -6.73
CA LYS A 142 1.71 -2.23 -7.69
C LYS A 142 0.69 -3.18 -7.05
N ARG A 143 -0.56 -3.07 -7.50
CA ARG A 143 -1.66 -3.98 -7.15
C ARG A 143 -2.36 -4.44 -8.43
N LEU A 144 -2.84 -5.69 -8.42
CA LEU A 144 -3.58 -6.30 -9.50
C LEU A 144 -5.07 -6.33 -9.18
N ASP A 145 -5.85 -5.55 -9.92
CA ASP A 145 -7.30 -5.60 -9.86
C ASP A 145 -7.82 -6.84 -10.60
N LEU A 146 -8.24 -7.85 -9.84
CA LEU A 146 -8.87 -9.06 -10.38
C LEU A 146 -10.38 -8.87 -10.60
N ALA A 147 -11.04 -9.92 -11.07
CA ALA A 147 -12.49 -9.93 -11.32
C ALA A 147 -13.30 -9.46 -10.09
N GLY A 148 -12.92 -9.84 -8.88
CA GLY A 148 -13.61 -9.44 -7.63
C GLY A 148 -13.68 -7.92 -7.44
N PRO A 149 -12.55 -7.23 -7.25
CA PRO A 149 -12.52 -5.76 -7.13
C PRO A 149 -13.15 -5.04 -8.33
N LEU A 150 -12.90 -5.52 -9.56
CA LEU A 150 -13.45 -4.93 -10.78
C LEU A 150 -14.98 -5.02 -10.87
N LEU A 151 -15.55 -6.17 -10.52
CA LEU A 151 -17.00 -6.37 -10.47
C LEU A 151 -17.61 -5.66 -9.27
N GLY A 152 -16.94 -5.63 -8.12
CA GLY A 152 -17.39 -4.90 -6.94
C GLY A 152 -17.53 -3.40 -7.19
N GLY A 153 -16.53 -2.80 -7.85
CA GLY A 153 -16.59 -1.39 -8.28
C GLY A 153 -17.75 -1.12 -9.25
N LEU A 154 -17.94 -2.01 -10.24
CA LEU A 154 -19.04 -1.89 -11.20
C LEU A 154 -20.41 -2.04 -10.55
N PHE A 155 -20.56 -3.03 -9.67
CA PHE A 155 -21.79 -3.27 -8.93
C PHE A 155 -22.15 -2.08 -8.04
N ARG A 156 -21.16 -1.51 -7.33
CA ARG A 156 -21.36 -0.32 -6.51
C ARG A 156 -21.85 0.86 -7.34
N MET A 157 -21.30 1.09 -8.55
CA MET A 157 -21.82 2.13 -9.45
C MET A 157 -23.25 1.88 -9.94
N CYS A 158 -23.66 0.62 -10.11
CA CYS A 158 -25.02 0.28 -10.54
C CYS A 158 -26.06 0.43 -9.43
N VAL A 159 -25.65 0.24 -8.16
CA VAL A 159 -26.53 0.32 -6.98
C VAL A 159 -26.56 1.73 -6.39
N ASP A 160 -25.40 2.38 -6.33
CA ASP A 160 -25.20 3.63 -5.63
C ASP A 160 -24.75 4.72 -6.61
N ASN A 161 -25.69 5.60 -6.99
CA ASN A 161 -25.39 6.84 -7.73
C ASN A 161 -24.97 7.97 -6.76
N GLY A 162 -24.55 7.66 -5.53
CA GLY A 162 -24.24 8.65 -4.49
C GLY A 162 -25.49 9.28 -3.88
N LYS A 163 -26.59 8.53 -3.77
CA LYS A 163 -27.85 8.97 -3.14
C LYS A 163 -28.29 7.95 -2.11
N ASP A 164 -28.85 8.43 -0.99
CA ASP A 164 -29.39 7.58 0.07
C ASP A 164 -30.28 6.48 -0.50
N VAL A 165 -29.92 5.24 -0.18
CA VAL A 165 -30.54 4.03 -0.72
C VAL A 165 -31.92 3.86 -0.10
N ASN A 166 -32.96 4.37 -0.77
CA ASN A 166 -34.32 3.96 -0.47
C ASN A 166 -34.55 2.56 -1.06
N LEU A 167 -34.42 1.51 -0.24
CA LEU A 167 -34.48 0.09 -0.62
C LEU A 167 -35.65 -0.27 -1.56
N GLN A 168 -36.79 0.41 -1.46
CA GLN A 168 -37.98 0.15 -2.28
C GLN A 168 -37.88 0.71 -3.72
N PHE A 169 -37.04 1.72 -3.97
CA PHE A 169 -36.90 2.38 -5.28
C PHE A 169 -35.46 2.38 -5.84
N ALA A 170 -34.46 2.06 -5.03
CA ALA A 170 -33.04 2.17 -5.38
C ALA A 170 -32.54 1.02 -6.27
N ILE A 171 -33.08 -0.20 -6.09
CA ILE A 171 -32.59 -1.38 -6.81
C ILE A 171 -33.44 -1.61 -8.06
N LYS A 172 -33.13 -0.86 -9.12
CA LYS A 172 -33.67 -1.18 -10.45
C LYS A 172 -32.92 -2.39 -11.01
N ALA A 173 -33.50 -3.58 -10.86
CA ALA A 173 -32.92 -4.84 -11.35
C ALA A 173 -32.44 -4.74 -12.82
N LYS A 174 -33.21 -4.06 -13.68
CA LYS A 174 -32.84 -3.80 -15.08
C LYS A 174 -31.53 -3.03 -15.22
N THR A 175 -31.27 -2.03 -14.38
CA THR A 175 -30.03 -1.24 -14.41
C THR A 175 -28.82 -2.09 -14.07
N ILE A 176 -28.92 -2.91 -13.02
CA ILE A 176 -27.83 -3.81 -12.59
C ILE A 176 -27.54 -4.84 -13.68
N THR A 177 -28.57 -5.58 -14.13
CA THR A 177 -28.41 -6.61 -15.16
C THR A 177 -27.88 -6.03 -16.46
N SER A 178 -28.39 -4.88 -16.90
CA SER A 178 -27.96 -4.27 -18.17
C SER A 178 -26.56 -3.66 -18.06
N GLY A 179 -26.22 -3.02 -16.93
CA GLY A 179 -24.91 -2.41 -16.70
C GLY A 179 -23.78 -3.44 -16.61
N LEU A 180 -24.00 -4.53 -15.87
CA LEU A 180 -23.05 -5.65 -15.80
C LEU A 180 -22.89 -6.33 -17.17
N LYS A 181 -24.00 -6.65 -17.84
CA LYS A 181 -23.98 -7.27 -19.18
C LYS A 181 -23.27 -6.39 -20.20
N TYR A 182 -23.52 -5.08 -20.20
CA TYR A 182 -22.88 -4.13 -21.10
C TYR A 182 -21.36 -4.10 -20.91
N SER A 183 -20.90 -3.94 -19.66
CA SER A 183 -19.46 -3.80 -19.38
C SER A 183 -18.68 -5.08 -19.69
N LEU A 184 -19.25 -6.24 -19.34
CA LEU A 184 -18.65 -7.54 -19.65
C LEU A 184 -18.63 -7.86 -21.15
N ALA A 185 -19.69 -7.51 -21.88
CA ALA A 185 -19.79 -7.78 -23.31
C ALA A 185 -18.94 -6.85 -24.17
N THR A 186 -18.87 -5.56 -23.81
CA THR A 186 -18.12 -4.55 -24.59
C THR A 186 -16.66 -4.42 -24.15
N GLY A 187 -16.33 -4.86 -22.92
CA GLY A 187 -15.01 -4.66 -22.33
C GLY A 187 -14.76 -3.24 -21.83
N ASN A 188 -15.78 -2.37 -21.84
CA ASN A 188 -15.71 -1.01 -21.33
C ASN A 188 -16.14 -0.97 -19.86
N TRP A 189 -15.19 -0.66 -18.96
CA TRP A 189 -15.43 -0.55 -17.52
C TRP A 189 -15.69 0.91 -17.14
N GLY A 190 -16.95 1.24 -16.83
CA GLY A 190 -17.37 2.58 -16.43
C GLY A 190 -18.80 2.91 -16.87
N GLN A 191 -19.26 4.14 -16.60
CA GLN A 191 -20.49 4.65 -17.17
C GLN A 191 -20.29 4.94 -18.67
N ALA A 192 -21.25 4.49 -19.49
CA ALA A 192 -21.20 4.72 -20.94
C ALA A 192 -21.06 6.23 -21.24
N ASN A 193 -20.13 6.58 -22.12
CA ASN A 193 -19.82 7.96 -22.55
C ASN A 193 -19.25 8.89 -21.46
N ALA A 194 -18.80 8.37 -20.32
CA ALA A 194 -18.09 9.15 -19.32
C ALA A 194 -16.56 9.16 -19.57
N ALA A 195 -15.94 10.32 -19.34
CA ALA A 195 -14.49 10.45 -19.34
C ALA A 195 -13.88 9.55 -18.24
N GLY A 196 -12.87 8.74 -18.59
CA GLY A 196 -12.21 7.81 -17.68
C GLY A 196 -12.66 6.34 -17.77
N THR A 197 -13.51 5.98 -18.73
CA THR A 197 -13.89 4.58 -19.00
C THR A 197 -12.66 3.76 -19.40
N ARG A 198 -12.39 2.65 -18.68
CA ARG A 198 -11.26 1.75 -18.97
C ARG A 198 -11.68 0.74 -20.04
N ALA A 199 -11.09 0.82 -21.23
CA ALA A 199 -11.39 -0.10 -22.32
C ALA A 199 -10.50 -1.36 -22.28
N GLY A 200 -11.03 -2.48 -22.77
CA GLY A 200 -10.28 -3.73 -22.95
C GLY A 200 -10.06 -4.54 -21.68
N VAL A 201 -10.89 -4.33 -20.64
CA VAL A 201 -10.84 -5.08 -19.37
C VAL A 201 -11.39 -6.50 -19.55
N SER A 202 -12.57 -6.63 -20.17
CA SER A 202 -13.12 -7.93 -20.60
C SER A 202 -12.76 -8.17 -22.07
N GLN A 203 -12.35 -9.39 -22.39
CA GLN A 203 -11.92 -9.82 -23.71
C GLN A 203 -12.50 -11.20 -24.02
N VAL A 204 -12.73 -11.49 -25.31
CA VAL A 204 -13.15 -12.83 -25.74
C VAL A 204 -12.00 -13.81 -25.49
N LEU A 205 -12.30 -14.87 -24.74
CA LEU A 205 -11.30 -15.90 -24.41
C LEU A 205 -10.75 -16.54 -25.69
N ASN A 206 -9.43 -16.69 -25.74
CA ASN A 206 -8.74 -17.24 -26.90
C ASN A 206 -8.74 -18.77 -26.79
N ARG A 207 -9.42 -19.44 -27.72
CA ARG A 207 -9.61 -20.91 -27.72
C ARG A 207 -8.83 -21.63 -28.83
N LEU A 208 -7.78 -21.03 -29.38
CA LEU A 208 -6.97 -21.66 -30.44
C LEU A 208 -6.33 -22.98 -29.97
N THR A 209 -5.73 -22.98 -28.78
CA THR A 209 -5.13 -24.17 -28.16
C THR A 209 -5.39 -24.16 -26.65
N TYR A 210 -5.19 -25.30 -26.01
CA TYR A 210 -5.26 -25.40 -24.55
C TYR A 210 -4.28 -24.44 -23.86
N ALA A 211 -3.03 -24.40 -24.31
CA ALA A 211 -2.00 -23.50 -23.79
C ALA A 211 -2.37 -22.02 -24.00
N SER A 212 -2.90 -21.66 -25.18
CA SER A 212 -3.38 -20.30 -25.46
C SER A 212 -4.51 -19.88 -24.51
N THR A 213 -5.40 -20.81 -24.16
CA THR A 213 -6.48 -20.55 -23.22
C THR A 213 -5.93 -20.25 -21.82
N LEU A 214 -4.99 -21.08 -21.33
CA LEU A 214 -4.35 -20.88 -20.03
C LEU A 214 -3.54 -19.58 -19.96
N SER A 215 -2.73 -19.29 -20.98
CA SER A 215 -1.98 -18.03 -21.09
C SER A 215 -2.91 -16.82 -21.03
N HIS A 216 -4.02 -16.84 -21.80
CA HIS A 216 -4.96 -15.73 -21.81
C HIS A 216 -5.62 -15.50 -20.42
N LEU A 217 -5.95 -16.55 -19.68
CA LEU A 217 -6.51 -16.43 -18.32
C LEU A 217 -5.52 -15.86 -17.29
N ARG A 218 -4.21 -15.99 -17.54
CA ARG A 218 -3.13 -15.56 -16.64
C ARG A 218 -2.46 -14.26 -17.08
N ARG A 219 -3.08 -13.55 -18.03
CA ARG A 219 -2.61 -12.29 -18.58
C ARG A 219 -2.94 -11.12 -17.66
N LEU A 220 -2.00 -10.19 -17.56
CA LEU A 220 -2.18 -8.89 -16.93
C LEU A 220 -1.94 -7.76 -17.94
N ASN A 221 -2.58 -6.62 -17.68
CA ASN A 221 -2.51 -5.46 -18.55
C ASN A 221 -2.18 -4.21 -17.74
N SER A 222 -1.13 -3.49 -18.14
CA SER A 222 -0.79 -2.19 -17.56
C SER A 222 -1.66 -1.11 -18.23
N PRO A 223 -2.35 -0.24 -17.47
CA PRO A 223 -3.27 0.76 -18.01
C PRO A 223 -2.56 1.99 -18.60
N ILE A 224 -1.44 1.78 -19.30
CA ILE A 224 -0.65 2.82 -19.94
C ILE A 224 -1.04 2.90 -21.42
N GLY A 225 -1.19 4.11 -21.94
CA GLY A 225 -1.47 4.34 -23.36
C GLY A 225 -0.43 3.65 -24.24
N ARG A 226 -0.90 2.81 -25.18
CA ARG A 226 -0.02 1.99 -26.04
C ARG A 226 0.81 2.82 -27.01
N GLU A 227 0.35 4.02 -27.35
CA GLU A 227 1.03 4.98 -28.23
C GLU A 227 2.24 5.67 -27.57
N GLY A 228 2.34 5.60 -26.23
CA GLY A 228 3.43 6.21 -25.48
C GLY A 228 4.77 5.51 -25.71
N LYS A 229 5.80 6.29 -26.07
CA LYS A 229 7.20 5.84 -26.23
C LYS A 229 7.99 5.71 -24.90
N LEU A 230 7.30 5.64 -23.76
CA LEU A 230 7.97 5.51 -22.46
C LEU A 230 8.57 4.10 -22.34
N ALA A 231 9.90 4.01 -22.33
CA ALA A 231 10.62 2.74 -22.30
C ALA A 231 10.60 2.08 -20.91
N LYS A 232 10.79 2.84 -19.82
CA LYS A 232 10.93 2.29 -18.45
C LYS A 232 9.78 1.35 -18.03
N PRO A 233 8.49 1.70 -18.20
CA PRO A 233 7.39 0.80 -17.79
C PRO A 233 7.31 -0.50 -18.61
N ARG A 234 7.93 -0.52 -19.80
CA ARG A 234 7.96 -1.68 -20.70
C ARG A 234 9.14 -2.61 -20.42
N GLN A 235 10.17 -2.12 -19.72
CA GLN A 235 11.34 -2.93 -19.40
C GLN A 235 10.99 -3.99 -18.35
N LEU A 236 11.71 -5.10 -18.41
CA LEU A 236 11.70 -6.10 -17.35
C LEU A 236 12.34 -5.48 -16.11
N HIS A 237 11.63 -5.54 -14.99
CA HIS A 237 12.10 -4.99 -13.70
C HIS A 237 12.48 -6.15 -12.77
N ASN A 238 13.50 -5.97 -11.95
CA ASN A 238 14.05 -7.05 -11.10
C ASN A 238 13.01 -7.63 -10.14
N SER A 239 12.16 -6.78 -9.57
CA SER A 239 11.06 -7.19 -8.69
C SER A 239 9.95 -8.01 -9.37
N GLN A 240 10.08 -8.31 -10.68
CA GLN A 240 9.18 -9.22 -11.40
C GLN A 240 9.65 -10.69 -11.29
N TRP A 241 10.85 -10.93 -10.76
CA TRP A 241 11.41 -12.26 -10.57
C TRP A 241 10.44 -13.19 -9.83
N GLY A 242 10.16 -14.36 -10.41
CA GLY A 242 9.24 -15.34 -9.82
C GLY A 242 7.75 -14.93 -9.80
N MET A 243 7.41 -13.68 -10.14
CA MET A 243 6.04 -13.16 -10.17
C MET A 243 5.47 -13.10 -11.59
N MET A 244 6.29 -12.66 -12.55
CA MET A 244 5.92 -12.55 -13.97
C MET A 244 6.83 -13.41 -14.85
N CYS A 245 6.30 -13.88 -15.97
CA CYS A 245 7.11 -14.53 -16.99
C CYS A 245 8.00 -13.48 -17.68
N PRO A 246 9.34 -13.65 -17.69
CA PRO A 246 10.24 -12.67 -18.29
C PRO A 246 10.20 -12.68 -19.83
N ALA A 247 9.78 -13.80 -20.44
CA ALA A 247 9.78 -13.98 -21.88
C ALA A 247 8.40 -13.74 -22.54
N GLU A 248 7.31 -14.01 -21.82
CA GLU A 248 5.97 -14.03 -22.40
C GLU A 248 5.31 -12.64 -22.41
N THR A 249 5.62 -11.86 -23.43
CA THR A 249 4.98 -10.57 -23.77
C THR A 249 4.67 -10.54 -25.26
N PRO A 250 3.56 -9.92 -25.70
CA PRO A 250 3.31 -9.74 -27.13
C PRO A 250 4.37 -8.82 -27.76
N GLU A 251 4.65 -9.05 -29.03
CA GLU A 251 5.45 -8.14 -29.86
C GLU A 251 4.66 -6.87 -30.23
N GLY A 252 5.37 -5.83 -30.66
CA GLY A 252 4.78 -4.56 -31.11
C GLY A 252 4.42 -3.60 -29.98
N GLN A 253 3.35 -2.82 -30.16
CA GLN A 253 3.01 -1.67 -29.28
C GLN A 253 2.61 -2.07 -27.85
N ALA A 254 2.25 -3.34 -27.63
CA ALA A 254 1.90 -3.85 -26.30
C ALA A 254 3.08 -4.48 -25.55
N CYS A 255 4.27 -4.53 -26.17
CA CYS A 255 5.46 -5.12 -25.57
C CYS A 255 5.78 -4.48 -24.22
N GLY A 256 5.91 -5.31 -23.19
CA GLY A 256 6.18 -4.93 -21.80
C GLY A 256 4.98 -4.35 -21.04
N LEU A 257 3.87 -4.04 -21.70
CA LEU A 257 2.65 -3.54 -21.05
C LEU A 257 1.66 -4.67 -20.73
N VAL A 258 1.56 -5.63 -21.64
CA VAL A 258 0.84 -6.88 -21.43
C VAL A 258 1.85 -7.93 -21.00
N LYS A 259 1.62 -8.54 -19.84
CA LYS A 259 2.52 -9.57 -19.29
C LYS A 259 1.70 -10.78 -18.86
N ASN A 260 2.39 -11.87 -18.55
CA ASN A 260 1.76 -13.09 -18.05
C ASN A 260 2.36 -13.48 -16.70
N LEU A 261 1.51 -14.02 -15.83
CA LEU A 261 1.88 -14.46 -14.50
C LEU A 261 2.83 -15.68 -14.53
N ALA A 262 3.84 -15.70 -13.68
CA ALA A 262 4.72 -16.86 -13.50
C ALA A 262 3.96 -18.04 -12.86
N LEU A 263 4.37 -19.29 -13.11
CA LEU A 263 3.59 -20.49 -12.79
C LEU A 263 3.08 -20.57 -11.33
N MET A 264 3.94 -20.30 -10.34
CA MET A 264 3.61 -20.45 -8.92
C MET A 264 3.09 -19.17 -8.26
N VAL A 265 2.91 -18.09 -9.01
CA VAL A 265 2.44 -16.84 -8.42
C VAL A 265 0.99 -16.97 -7.96
N TYR A 266 0.72 -16.41 -6.79
CA TYR A 266 -0.58 -16.30 -6.16
C TYR A 266 -0.89 -14.81 -5.93
N ILE A 267 -2.12 -14.40 -6.23
CA ILE A 267 -2.56 -13.02 -6.03
C ILE A 267 -3.44 -12.99 -4.80
N THR A 268 -3.10 -12.14 -3.84
CA THR A 268 -3.84 -12.03 -2.58
C THR A 268 -5.28 -11.60 -2.82
N VAL A 269 -6.23 -12.22 -2.12
CA VAL A 269 -7.65 -11.83 -2.16
C VAL A 269 -7.98 -10.78 -1.09
N GLY A 270 -7.10 -10.64 -0.10
CA GLY A 270 -7.23 -9.70 1.00
C GLY A 270 -7.98 -10.27 2.20
N SER A 271 -7.71 -9.71 3.36
CA SER A 271 -8.32 -10.12 4.63
C SER A 271 -8.59 -8.91 5.52
N ALA A 272 -9.49 -9.08 6.50
CA ALA A 272 -9.82 -8.05 7.45
C ALA A 272 -8.57 -7.64 8.24
N ALA A 273 -8.32 -6.33 8.35
CA ALA A 273 -7.20 -5.79 9.13
C ALA A 273 -7.48 -5.79 10.64
N TYR A 274 -8.76 -5.85 11.04
CA TYR A 274 -9.18 -5.71 12.43
C TYR A 274 -8.51 -6.70 13.41
N PRO A 275 -8.41 -8.02 13.12
CA PRO A 275 -7.70 -8.94 14.00
C PRO A 275 -6.21 -8.61 14.18
N ILE A 276 -5.58 -8.01 13.16
CA ILE A 276 -4.19 -7.56 13.26
C ILE A 276 -4.10 -6.31 14.14
N LEU A 277 -5.06 -5.40 14.05
CA LEU A 277 -5.10 -4.21 14.90
C LEU A 277 -5.30 -4.57 16.36
N GLU A 278 -6.25 -5.46 16.69
CA GLU A 278 -6.45 -5.96 18.05
C GLU A 278 -5.17 -6.62 18.59
N PHE A 279 -4.55 -7.50 17.79
CA PHE A 279 -3.27 -8.11 18.16
C PHE A 279 -2.17 -7.08 18.44
N LEU A 280 -2.07 -6.02 17.64
CA LEU A 280 -1.07 -4.97 17.83
C LEU A 280 -1.30 -4.16 19.11
N GLU A 281 -2.56 -3.87 19.44
CA GLU A 281 -2.93 -3.21 20.70
C GLU A 281 -2.59 -4.08 21.91
N GLU A 282 -2.90 -5.38 21.87
CA GLU A 282 -2.57 -6.33 22.94
C GLU A 282 -1.06 -6.51 23.14
N TRP A 283 -0.27 -6.41 22.07
CA TRP A 283 1.19 -6.59 22.09
C TRP A 283 1.98 -5.29 22.32
N GLY A 284 1.35 -4.26 22.89
CA GLY A 284 2.06 -3.07 23.39
C GLY A 284 2.45 -2.07 22.29
N THR A 285 1.65 -1.97 21.22
CA THR A 285 1.74 -0.85 20.29
C THR A 285 1.18 0.41 20.94
N GLU A 286 2.01 1.44 21.09
CA GLU A 286 1.63 2.71 21.71
C GLU A 286 0.92 3.62 20.70
N ASN A 287 -0.23 4.17 21.09
CA ASN A 287 -1.06 5.06 20.26
C ASN A 287 -0.53 6.51 20.26
N PHE A 288 -0.87 7.29 19.22
CA PHE A 288 -0.43 8.69 19.08
C PHE A 288 -0.85 9.63 20.21
N GLU A 289 -1.95 9.31 20.89
CA GLU A 289 -2.48 10.11 22.01
C GLU A 289 -1.67 9.91 23.30
N GLU A 290 -0.90 8.83 23.38
CA GLU A 290 -0.15 8.42 24.58
C GLU A 290 1.35 8.74 24.48
N ILE A 291 1.85 9.04 23.28
CA ILE A 291 3.29 9.17 23.01
C ILE A 291 3.74 10.63 22.93
N SER A 292 4.95 10.88 23.44
CA SER A 292 5.69 12.10 23.14
C SER A 292 6.47 11.93 21.82
N PRO A 293 6.48 12.94 20.92
CA PRO A 293 7.24 12.90 19.67
C PRO A 293 8.74 12.59 19.83
N VAL A 294 9.32 12.88 21.00
CA VAL A 294 10.74 12.62 21.31
C VAL A 294 11.09 11.12 21.33
N VAL A 295 10.10 10.24 21.53
CA VAL A 295 10.31 8.78 21.56
C VAL A 295 10.33 8.18 20.14
N ILE A 296 9.72 8.87 19.17
CA ILE A 296 9.53 8.41 17.78
C ILE A 296 10.84 8.05 17.04
N PRO A 297 12.00 8.73 17.25
CA PRO A 297 13.27 8.33 16.65
C PRO A 297 13.84 7.02 17.20
N GLN A 298 13.51 6.67 18.45
CA GLN A 298 14.05 5.51 19.15
C GLN A 298 13.19 4.26 18.89
N ALA A 299 11.88 4.44 18.74
CA ALA A 299 10.93 3.37 18.45
C ALA A 299 10.77 3.09 16.95
N THR A 300 10.17 1.94 16.63
CA THR A 300 9.80 1.54 15.27
C THR A 300 8.36 1.94 14.97
N LYS A 301 8.13 2.55 13.80
CA LYS A 301 6.79 2.95 13.34
C LYS A 301 6.06 1.75 12.77
N ILE A 302 4.82 1.52 13.19
CA ILE A 302 4.00 0.39 12.72
C ILE A 302 2.94 0.89 11.75
N PHE A 303 2.94 0.34 10.53
CA PHE A 303 1.96 0.62 9.50
C PHE A 303 1.12 -0.62 9.20
N VAL A 304 -0.19 -0.45 9.09
CA VAL A 304 -1.13 -1.48 8.61
C VAL A 304 -1.86 -0.92 7.40
N ASN A 305 -1.69 -1.56 6.24
CA ASN A 305 -2.26 -1.11 4.96
C ASN A 305 -1.97 0.38 4.65
N GLY A 306 -0.77 0.84 4.99
CA GLY A 306 -0.34 2.23 4.80
C GLY A 306 -0.83 3.22 5.86
N CYS A 307 -1.74 2.83 6.76
CA CYS A 307 -2.10 3.66 7.91
C CYS A 307 -1.05 3.53 9.00
N TRP A 308 -0.49 4.63 9.48
CA TRP A 308 0.40 4.62 10.65
C TRP A 308 -0.46 4.40 11.89
N VAL A 309 -0.33 3.25 12.54
CA VAL A 309 -1.17 2.85 13.69
C VAL A 309 -0.56 3.33 15.00
N GLY A 310 0.77 3.19 15.15
CA GLY A 310 1.45 3.57 16.38
C GLY A 310 2.95 3.30 16.30
N ILE A 311 3.58 3.21 17.47
CA ILE A 311 5.01 2.89 17.60
C ILE A 311 5.22 1.70 18.53
N HIS A 312 6.35 1.02 18.37
CA HIS A 312 6.73 -0.09 19.22
C HIS A 312 8.24 -0.10 19.49
N ARG A 313 8.62 -0.38 20.74
CA ARG A 313 10.02 -0.36 21.19
C ARG A 313 10.79 -1.62 20.83
N GLU A 314 10.13 -2.78 20.78
CA GLU A 314 10.74 -4.09 20.53
C GLU A 314 10.20 -4.80 19.25
N PRO A 315 10.46 -4.26 18.05
CA PRO A 315 9.87 -4.76 16.80
C PRO A 315 10.32 -6.19 16.44
N ASP A 316 11.47 -6.65 16.93
CA ASP A 316 12.02 -7.98 16.63
C ASP A 316 11.14 -9.11 17.18
N MET A 317 10.70 -8.97 18.42
CA MET A 317 9.79 -9.94 19.03
C MET A 317 8.44 -9.94 18.32
N LEU A 318 7.91 -8.75 18.03
CA LEU A 318 6.64 -8.59 17.32
C LEU A 318 6.63 -9.29 15.96
N VAL A 319 7.66 -9.07 15.14
CA VAL A 319 7.79 -9.71 13.82
C VAL A 319 7.95 -11.22 13.93
N THR A 320 8.73 -11.69 14.90
CA THR A 320 8.92 -13.12 15.14
C THR A 320 7.61 -13.80 15.54
N THR A 321 6.83 -13.17 16.42
CA THR A 321 5.52 -13.66 16.85
C THR A 321 4.52 -13.64 15.70
N LEU A 322 4.40 -12.53 14.95
CA LEU A 322 3.51 -12.43 13.79
C LEU A 322 3.80 -13.50 12.74
N ARG A 323 5.07 -13.72 12.40
CA ARG A 323 5.46 -14.79 11.45
C ARG A 323 5.15 -16.17 11.99
N ARG A 324 5.30 -16.40 13.30
CA ARG A 324 4.93 -17.67 13.93
C ARG A 324 3.43 -17.93 13.86
N LEU A 325 2.59 -16.91 14.12
CA LEU A 325 1.13 -17.00 14.01
C LEU A 325 0.70 -17.24 12.56
N ARG A 326 1.32 -16.54 11.59
CA ARG A 326 1.08 -16.77 10.15
C ARG A 326 1.40 -18.22 9.74
N ARG A 327 2.50 -18.78 10.23
CA ARG A 327 2.93 -20.17 9.93
C ARG A 327 2.06 -21.25 10.56
N ARG A 328 1.28 -20.90 11.59
CA ARG A 328 0.29 -21.77 12.23
C ARG A 328 -1.11 -21.59 11.67
N VAL A 329 -1.29 -20.64 10.73
CA VAL A 329 -2.58 -20.28 10.14
C VAL A 329 -3.54 -19.63 11.15
N ASP A 330 -3.03 -19.17 12.30
CA ASP A 330 -3.79 -18.33 13.24
C ASP A 330 -4.05 -16.94 12.63
N VAL A 331 -3.08 -16.47 11.82
CA VAL A 331 -3.20 -15.30 10.96
C VAL A 331 -3.23 -15.78 9.52
N ASN A 332 -4.04 -15.11 8.67
CA ASN A 332 -4.14 -15.46 7.25
C ASN A 332 -2.74 -15.47 6.58
N THR A 333 -2.47 -16.54 5.82
CA THR A 333 -1.18 -16.78 5.14
C THR A 333 -0.81 -15.69 4.12
N GLU A 334 -1.78 -14.89 3.68
CA GLU A 334 -1.58 -13.76 2.76
C GLU A 334 -1.06 -12.49 3.44
N VAL A 335 -1.09 -12.40 4.77
CA VAL A 335 -0.64 -11.20 5.48
C VAL A 335 0.86 -11.02 5.23
N GLY A 336 1.23 -9.92 4.58
CA GLY A 336 2.62 -9.55 4.33
C GLY A 336 3.21 -8.83 5.54
N VAL A 337 4.44 -9.16 5.93
CA VAL A 337 5.12 -8.55 7.09
C VAL A 337 6.53 -8.11 6.67
N VAL A 338 6.73 -6.81 6.57
CA VAL A 338 7.97 -6.20 6.05
C VAL A 338 8.60 -5.35 7.15
N ARG A 339 9.82 -5.71 7.56
CA ARG A 339 10.60 -4.94 8.55
C ARG A 339 11.76 -4.24 7.86
N ASP A 340 11.65 -2.93 7.71
CA ASP A 340 12.76 -2.09 7.26
C ASP A 340 13.56 -1.61 8.49
N ILE A 341 14.71 -2.24 8.69
CA ILE A 341 15.61 -1.96 9.83
C ILE A 341 16.22 -0.56 9.70
N ARG A 342 16.51 -0.11 8.48
CA ARG A 342 17.17 1.18 8.23
C ARG A 342 16.23 2.35 8.47
N LEU A 343 14.98 2.23 8.02
CA LEU A 343 13.95 3.25 8.23
C LEU A 343 13.26 3.15 9.60
N LYS A 344 13.53 2.08 10.38
CA LYS A 344 12.80 1.77 11.62
C LYS A 344 11.29 1.74 11.38
N GLU A 345 10.88 1.00 10.36
CA GLU A 345 9.48 0.83 9.99
C GLU A 345 9.13 -0.66 9.93
N LEU A 346 7.96 -0.99 10.49
CA LEU A 346 7.30 -2.27 10.32
C LEU A 346 6.02 -2.02 9.52
N ARG A 347 5.90 -2.63 8.34
CA ARG A 347 4.74 -2.52 7.47
C ARG A 347 4.04 -3.86 7.36
N ILE A 348 2.75 -3.86 7.60
CA ILE A 348 1.88 -5.04 7.55
C ILE A 348 0.81 -4.80 6.48
N TYR A 349 0.64 -5.77 5.59
CA TYR A 349 -0.32 -5.70 4.49
C TYR A 349 -1.32 -6.84 4.57
N THR A 350 -2.60 -6.48 4.59
CA THR A 350 -3.74 -7.41 4.49
C THR A 350 -4.59 -7.13 3.25
N ASP A 351 -4.13 -6.22 2.38
CA ASP A 351 -4.80 -5.83 1.15
C ASP A 351 -4.73 -6.90 0.05
N TYR A 352 -5.63 -6.76 -0.91
CA TYR A 352 -5.75 -7.64 -2.08
C TYR A 352 -4.86 -7.18 -3.23
N GLY A 353 -4.66 -8.05 -4.21
CA GLY A 353 -3.98 -7.71 -5.46
C GLY A 353 -2.45 -7.67 -5.35
N ARG A 354 -1.86 -8.09 -4.23
CA ARG A 354 -0.40 -8.28 -4.13
C ARG A 354 -0.01 -9.59 -4.83
N CYS A 355 1.11 -9.56 -5.55
CA CYS A 355 1.72 -10.78 -6.07
C CYS A 355 2.52 -11.44 -4.97
N SER A 356 2.32 -12.74 -4.77
CA SER A 356 3.08 -13.55 -3.83
C SER A 356 3.48 -14.87 -4.46
N ARG A 357 4.54 -15.49 -3.95
CA ARG A 357 4.98 -16.82 -4.37
C ARG A 357 5.31 -17.68 -3.16
N PRO A 358 5.00 -18.98 -3.20
CA PRO A 358 5.33 -19.88 -2.11
C PRO A 358 6.83 -20.22 -2.13
N LEU A 359 7.45 -20.18 -0.96
CA LEU A 359 8.85 -20.54 -0.75
C LEU A 359 8.98 -21.50 0.43
N PHE A 360 10.01 -22.34 0.43
CA PHE A 360 10.34 -23.18 1.56
C PHE A 360 10.99 -22.37 2.67
N ILE A 361 10.64 -22.72 3.91
CA ILE A 361 11.22 -22.08 5.09
C ILE A 361 12.54 -22.78 5.48
N VAL A 362 13.57 -21.97 5.69
CA VAL A 362 14.86 -22.38 6.25
C VAL A 362 14.98 -21.82 7.66
N GLU A 363 15.34 -22.68 8.61
CA GLU A 363 15.62 -22.28 9.99
C GLU A 363 16.99 -22.83 10.40
N LYS A 364 17.85 -21.97 10.99
CA LYS A 364 19.23 -22.34 11.39
C LYS A 364 20.00 -23.04 10.27
N GLN A 365 19.97 -22.46 9.05
CA GLN A 365 20.63 -23.00 7.85
C GLN A 365 20.13 -24.39 7.40
N ARG A 366 18.94 -24.81 7.84
CA ARG A 366 18.36 -26.12 7.48
C ARG A 366 16.93 -25.95 6.99
N LEU A 367 16.60 -26.63 5.89
CA LEU A 367 15.21 -26.72 5.42
C LEU A 367 14.33 -27.40 6.46
N LEU A 368 13.17 -26.79 6.74
CA LEU A 368 12.17 -27.40 7.61
C LEU A 368 11.49 -28.61 6.97
N ILE A 369 11.28 -28.55 5.65
CA ILE A 369 10.82 -29.72 4.89
C ILE A 369 11.93 -30.77 4.81
N ARG A 370 11.59 -32.02 5.14
CA ARG A 370 12.52 -33.15 5.16
C ARG A 370 12.03 -34.25 4.23
N LYS A 371 12.94 -35.16 3.84
CA LYS A 371 12.61 -36.33 3.01
C LYS A 371 11.40 -37.10 3.54
N LYS A 372 11.24 -37.27 4.86
CA LYS A 372 10.08 -37.96 5.44
C LYS A 372 8.72 -37.32 5.05
N HIS A 373 8.66 -35.99 4.93
CA HIS A 373 7.44 -35.29 4.53
C HIS A 373 7.14 -35.51 3.04
N ILE A 374 8.19 -35.59 2.22
CA ILE A 374 8.06 -35.88 0.78
C ILE A 374 7.55 -37.32 0.56
N HIS A 375 8.09 -38.30 1.29
CA HIS A 375 7.60 -39.68 1.21
C HIS A 375 6.14 -39.78 1.65
N ALA A 376 5.76 -39.10 2.73
CA ALA A 376 4.36 -39.03 3.16
C ALA A 376 3.45 -38.41 2.09
N LEU A 377 3.90 -37.34 1.42
CA LEU A 377 3.16 -36.72 0.31
C LEU A 377 3.01 -37.66 -0.90
N GLN A 378 4.03 -38.48 -1.20
CA GLN A 378 4.00 -39.45 -2.30
C GLN A 378 3.10 -40.66 -2.00
N GLN A 379 3.00 -41.04 -0.73
CA GLN A 379 2.20 -42.17 -0.26
C GLN A 379 0.75 -41.80 0.07
N ARG A 380 0.33 -40.55 -0.17
CA ARG A 380 -1.04 -40.12 0.12
C ARG A 380 -2.05 -40.92 -0.70
N GLU A 381 -3.08 -41.43 -0.02
CA GLU A 381 -4.15 -42.21 -0.63
C GLU A 381 -5.22 -41.30 -1.26
N SER A 382 -5.43 -40.12 -0.68
CA SER A 382 -6.38 -39.11 -1.17
C SER A 382 -5.67 -37.80 -1.55
N PRO A 383 -6.20 -37.04 -2.52
CA PRO A 383 -5.67 -35.72 -2.85
C PRO A 383 -5.96 -34.66 -1.77
N GLU A 384 -6.93 -34.91 -0.89
CA GLU A 384 -7.42 -33.99 0.15
C GLU A 384 -6.56 -34.05 1.43
N GLU A 385 -6.06 -35.23 1.80
CA GLU A 385 -5.22 -35.41 2.98
C GLU A 385 -3.73 -35.29 2.63
N GLY A 386 -2.97 -34.58 3.48
CA GLY A 386 -1.52 -34.41 3.30
C GLY A 386 -1.12 -33.58 2.07
N GLY A 387 -2.04 -32.83 1.47
CA GLY A 387 -1.81 -32.00 0.29
C GLY A 387 -1.09 -30.66 0.59
N TRP A 388 -1.15 -29.74 -0.37
CA TRP A 388 -0.49 -28.43 -0.28
C TRP A 388 -0.89 -27.63 0.96
N HIS A 389 -2.19 -27.57 1.28
CA HIS A 389 -2.70 -26.85 2.44
C HIS A 389 -2.09 -27.36 3.75
N ASP A 390 -1.86 -28.67 3.87
CA ASP A 390 -1.26 -29.27 5.06
C ASP A 390 0.24 -28.93 5.16
N LEU A 391 0.96 -28.84 4.05
CA LEU A 391 2.35 -28.36 4.04
C LEU A 391 2.48 -26.90 4.47
N VAL A 392 1.52 -26.05 4.06
CA VAL A 392 1.43 -24.66 4.49
C VAL A 392 1.07 -24.57 5.98
N ALA A 393 0.06 -25.33 6.43
CA ALA A 393 -0.40 -25.33 7.81
C ALA A 393 0.65 -25.89 8.80
N LYS A 394 1.48 -26.83 8.35
CA LYS A 394 2.64 -27.34 9.10
C LYS A 394 3.83 -26.37 9.10
N GLY A 395 3.75 -25.24 8.40
CA GLY A 395 4.79 -24.22 8.34
C GLY A 395 6.03 -24.66 7.56
N PHE A 396 5.88 -25.54 6.55
CA PHE A 396 6.99 -25.88 5.64
C PHE A 396 7.13 -24.90 4.48
N ILE A 397 6.01 -24.28 4.10
CA ILE A 397 5.89 -23.37 2.96
C ILE A 397 5.28 -22.07 3.45
N GLU A 398 5.78 -20.94 2.96
CA GLU A 398 5.28 -19.60 3.28
C GLU A 398 5.15 -18.78 2.01
N TYR A 399 4.02 -18.08 1.86
CA TYR A 399 3.83 -17.14 0.77
C TYR A 399 4.59 -15.85 1.06
N ILE A 400 5.34 -15.38 0.07
CA ILE A 400 6.11 -14.15 0.14
C ILE A 400 5.69 -13.23 -0.98
N ASP A 401 5.28 -12.02 -0.61
CA ASP A 401 4.99 -10.97 -1.57
C ASP A 401 6.26 -10.21 -1.99
N THR A 402 6.11 -9.40 -3.04
CA THR A 402 7.23 -8.63 -3.60
C THR A 402 7.85 -7.65 -2.62
N GLU A 403 7.14 -7.15 -1.61
CA GLU A 403 7.73 -6.23 -0.62
C GLU A 403 8.48 -6.99 0.49
N GLU A 404 7.95 -8.13 0.95
CA GLU A 404 8.63 -8.97 1.93
C GLU A 404 9.88 -9.64 1.33
N GLU A 405 9.88 -9.91 0.02
CA GLU A 405 11.03 -10.41 -0.73
C GLU A 405 12.25 -9.50 -0.62
N GLU A 406 12.09 -8.18 -0.61
CA GLU A 406 13.19 -7.20 -0.46
C GLU A 406 13.92 -7.31 0.90
N THR A 407 13.26 -7.89 1.91
CA THR A 407 13.83 -8.10 3.25
C THR A 407 14.22 -9.54 3.52
N THR A 408 14.03 -10.43 2.54
CA THR A 408 14.22 -11.87 2.67
C THR A 408 15.46 -12.31 1.91
N MET A 409 16.23 -13.24 2.48
CA MET A 409 17.35 -13.86 1.78
C MET A 409 16.92 -15.19 1.18
N ILE A 410 16.95 -15.29 -0.16
CA ILE A 410 16.49 -16.48 -0.88
C ILE A 410 17.70 -17.21 -1.47
N SER A 411 17.88 -18.47 -1.09
CA SER A 411 18.82 -19.38 -1.74
C SER A 411 18.23 -19.90 -3.05
N MET A 412 19.06 -20.06 -4.07
CA MET A 412 18.64 -20.63 -5.36
C MET A 412 18.63 -22.16 -5.35
N THR A 413 19.44 -22.80 -4.49
CA THR A 413 19.57 -24.26 -4.46
C THR A 413 19.59 -24.80 -3.03
N ILE A 414 19.24 -26.09 -2.90
CA ILE A 414 19.16 -26.81 -1.63
C ILE A 414 20.55 -27.00 -0.98
N ASN A 415 21.63 -26.91 -1.76
CA ASN A 415 23.00 -27.13 -1.29
C ASN A 415 23.56 -25.89 -0.57
N ILE A 416 22.92 -25.52 0.55
CA ILE A 416 23.26 -24.37 1.38
C ILE A 416 24.69 -24.48 1.98
N ALA A 417 25.24 -25.70 2.08
CA ALA A 417 26.49 -25.97 2.78
C ALA A 417 27.80 -25.60 2.05
N ALA A 418 27.76 -25.27 0.74
CA ALA A 418 28.98 -24.96 -0.03
C ALA A 418 29.24 -23.46 -0.20
N ASP A 419 28.19 -22.62 -0.24
CA ASP A 419 28.32 -21.17 -0.44
C ASP A 419 28.34 -20.38 0.88
N THR A 420 28.28 -21.08 2.02
CA THR A 420 28.14 -20.49 3.36
C THR A 420 29.43 -19.89 3.91
N GLU A 421 30.61 -20.18 3.34
CA GLU A 421 31.87 -19.50 3.71
C GLU A 421 31.87 -18.00 3.37
N LYS A 422 30.91 -17.51 2.57
CA LYS A 422 30.82 -16.10 2.16
C LYS A 422 29.65 -15.30 2.76
N ILE A 423 28.72 -15.96 3.47
CA ILE A 423 27.49 -15.31 3.94
C ILE A 423 27.36 -15.48 5.45
N ASP A 424 28.22 -14.76 6.17
CA ASP A 424 28.14 -14.59 7.63
C ASP A 424 27.07 -13.55 7.95
N GLY A 425 25.80 -13.93 7.76
CA GLY A 425 24.64 -13.06 7.94
C GLY A 425 23.62 -13.68 8.88
N SER A 426 23.39 -13.02 10.02
CA SER A 426 22.35 -13.32 11.01
C SER A 426 20.94 -12.98 10.49
N CYS A 427 20.59 -13.38 9.28
CA CYS A 427 19.27 -13.13 8.70
C CYS A 427 18.33 -14.28 9.11
N SER A 428 17.34 -13.96 9.95
CA SER A 428 16.30 -14.90 10.42
C SER A 428 15.30 -15.31 9.33
N CYS A 429 15.47 -14.82 8.10
CA CYS A 429 14.60 -15.02 6.94
C CYS A 429 15.36 -15.64 5.76
N GLN A 430 15.94 -16.81 5.97
CA GLN A 430 16.43 -17.61 4.86
C GLN A 430 15.27 -18.41 4.26
N LYS A 431 15.16 -18.39 2.94
CA LYS A 431 14.15 -19.15 2.19
C LYS A 431 14.77 -19.83 1.00
N LEU A 432 14.07 -20.83 0.46
CA LEU A 432 14.45 -21.55 -0.74
C LEU A 432 13.28 -21.59 -1.72
#